data_AF-A0A8J2K7Z5-F1
#
_entry.id   AF-A0A8J2K7Z5-F1
#
_cell.length_a   1.000
_cell.length_b   1.000
_cell.length_c   1.000
_cell.angle_alpha   90.00
_cell.angle_beta   90.00
_cell.angle_gamma   90.00
#
_symmetry.space_group_name_H-M   'P 1'
#
loop_
_entity.id
_entity.type
_entity.pdbx_description
1 polymer ?
#
loop_
_entity_poly.entity_id
_entity_poly.type
_entity_poly.pdbx_seq_one_letter_code
_entity_poly.pdbx_strand_id
1 'polypeptide(L)'
;MPNVHKGCALVGLNWKWNVGLEVLGNKGIEIKRVRDSRLHHHFTSRVFIRNVFITHHIFVTVYHLLKYQTVVETEWKLHVRHSLKVGGSGTMDHKYSWEDLRKEALYLENEIDSKLVSYSKIGASTVVYVNESDRMFESLSEEIQGLLGKLNHVNEEMTTIASSTPGLSTTAVIHTIQRHREIFQDYSQEFRKTQTNLRSRREREELLQGVRKEIDSSKNSLSRRMDLYMKEHDHLKSSERMVDEQISIAIDTKENLISCNQ
;
A
#
# COMPACT_ATOMS: atom_id res chain seq x y z
N MET A 1 54.46 21.77 -39.11
CA MET A 1 54.54 22.80 -38.05
C MET A 1 53.12 23.31 -37.84
N PRO A 2 52.55 23.35 -36.60
CA PRO A 2 53.17 23.52 -35.27
C PRO A 2 53.05 22.28 -34.34
N ASN A 3 54.09 21.91 -33.56
CA ASN A 3 54.33 22.13 -32.10
C ASN A 3 53.21 21.59 -31.17
N VAL A 4 53.33 20.41 -30.54
CA VAL A 4 54.19 19.94 -29.39
C VAL A 4 53.90 20.63 -28.06
N HIS A 5 53.31 19.90 -27.10
CA HIS A 5 53.82 19.65 -25.73
C HIS A 5 52.83 18.74 -24.94
N LYS A 6 53.21 17.48 -24.60
CA LYS A 6 53.66 16.97 -23.28
C LYS A 6 52.63 17.21 -22.15
N GLY A 7 52.24 16.27 -21.30
CA GLY A 7 52.72 14.93 -20.99
C GLY A 7 51.95 14.45 -19.74
N CYS A 8 51.66 13.16 -19.70
CA CYS A 8 50.96 12.46 -18.64
C CYS A 8 51.88 12.32 -17.41
N ALA A 9 51.40 12.67 -16.21
CA ALA A 9 52.08 12.38 -14.95
C ALA A 9 51.08 11.88 -13.92
N LEU A 10 51.19 10.57 -13.62
CA LEU A 10 50.68 9.96 -12.39
C LEU A 10 51.27 10.71 -11.18
N VAL A 11 50.42 11.11 -10.25
CA VAL A 11 50.85 11.41 -8.88
C VAL A 11 49.94 10.67 -7.92
N GLY A 12 50.49 9.61 -7.32
CA GLY A 12 49.90 8.89 -6.20
C GLY A 12 49.84 9.78 -4.97
N LEU A 13 48.68 9.81 -4.33
CA LEU A 13 48.44 10.51 -3.08
C LEU A 13 49.09 9.73 -1.93
N ASN A 14 50.26 10.23 -1.52
CA ASN A 14 50.99 9.82 -0.32
C ASN A 14 50.38 10.52 0.90
N TRP A 15 49.58 9.77 1.68
CA TRP A 15 49.03 10.24 2.95
C TRP A 15 50.06 10.10 4.07
N LYS A 16 50.94 11.10 4.16
CA LYS A 16 51.90 11.25 5.26
C LYS A 16 51.16 11.84 6.47
N TRP A 17 50.84 10.98 7.45
CA TRP A 17 50.24 11.41 8.71
C TRP A 17 51.20 12.32 9.48
N ASN A 18 50.80 13.58 9.62
CA ASN A 18 51.48 14.60 10.39
C ASN A 18 50.90 14.58 11.82
N VAL A 19 51.62 13.97 12.77
CA VAL A 19 51.28 14.03 14.19
C VAL A 19 52.12 15.13 14.81
N GLY A 20 51.48 16.27 15.07
CA GLY A 20 52.06 17.37 15.82
C GLY A 20 52.37 16.95 17.25
N LEU A 21 53.62 17.14 17.66
CA LEU A 21 54.06 17.09 19.05
C LEU A 21 54.92 18.33 19.31
N GLU A 22 54.27 19.50 19.37
CA GLU A 22 54.80 20.58 20.19
C GLU A 22 54.52 20.21 21.64
N VAL A 23 55.53 20.32 22.51
CA VAL A 23 55.44 21.04 23.80
C VAL A 23 56.74 20.88 24.59
N LEU A 24 57.35 22.06 24.78
CA LEU A 24 58.07 22.56 25.96
C LEU A 24 59.57 22.27 26.14
N GLY A 25 60.28 23.40 26.11
CA GLY A 25 61.66 23.56 26.52
C GLY A 25 61.88 23.31 28.01
N ASN A 26 63.05 22.73 28.25
CA ASN A 26 63.86 22.78 29.46
C ASN A 26 63.55 23.93 30.43
N LYS A 27 63.06 23.61 31.64
CA LYS A 27 63.49 24.21 32.92
C LYS A 27 63.33 23.18 34.03
N GLY A 28 64.43 22.81 34.67
CA GLY A 28 64.45 21.86 35.78
C GLY A 28 63.79 22.42 37.04
N ILE A 29 63.32 21.51 37.91
CA ILE A 29 63.10 21.69 39.35
C ILE A 29 63.18 20.30 40.01
N GLU A 30 64.23 20.14 40.80
CA GLU A 30 64.27 19.59 42.16
C GLU A 30 63.44 18.32 42.51
N ILE A 31 64.18 17.23 42.72
CA ILE A 31 63.70 16.00 43.35
C ILE A 31 63.49 16.28 44.85
N LYS A 32 62.23 16.37 45.29
CA LYS A 32 61.87 16.24 46.71
C LYS A 32 60.95 15.05 46.92
N ARG A 33 61.56 13.99 47.44
CA ARG A 33 60.94 12.76 47.95
C ARG A 33 59.89 13.11 49.01
N VAL A 34 58.61 13.00 48.68
CA VAL A 34 57.52 12.93 49.68
C VAL A 34 56.81 11.60 49.54
N ARG A 35 56.77 10.93 50.68
CA ARG A 35 56.29 9.59 50.96
C ARG A 35 54.77 9.64 51.14
N ASP A 36 54.01 9.03 50.25
CA ASP A 36 52.66 8.56 50.60
C ASP A 36 52.25 7.34 49.76
N SER A 37 52.36 6.15 50.36
CA SER A 37 52.11 4.85 49.71
C SER A 37 50.65 4.39 49.80
N ARG A 38 49.68 5.29 50.04
CA ARG A 38 48.29 4.89 50.31
C ARG A 38 47.26 5.24 49.22
N LEU A 39 47.67 5.82 48.09
CA LEU A 39 46.79 6.12 46.95
C LEU A 39 47.13 5.34 45.65
N HIS A 40 48.23 4.58 45.64
CA HIS A 40 48.72 3.96 44.40
C HIS A 40 47.90 2.76 43.92
N HIS A 41 47.18 2.05 44.79
CA HIS A 41 46.45 0.83 44.39
C HIS A 41 45.13 1.09 43.66
N HIS A 42 44.41 2.16 44.00
CA HIS A 42 43.14 2.49 43.32
C HIS A 42 43.34 3.26 42.01
N PHE A 43 44.42 4.04 41.89
CA PHE A 43 44.69 4.83 40.69
C PHE A 43 45.30 3.98 39.56
N THR A 44 46.23 3.07 39.89
CA THR A 44 46.82 2.15 38.90
C THR A 44 45.77 1.19 38.33
N SER A 45 44.87 0.67 39.16
CA SER A 45 43.82 -0.25 38.70
C SER A 45 42.78 0.43 37.79
N ARG A 46 42.36 1.66 38.10
CA ARG A 46 41.42 2.42 37.23
C ARG A 46 42.04 2.89 35.91
N VAL A 47 43.32 3.27 35.91
CA VAL A 47 44.04 3.66 34.69
C VAL A 47 44.32 2.44 33.81
N PHE A 48 44.63 1.29 34.41
CA PHE A 48 44.84 0.03 33.68
C PHE A 48 43.54 -0.46 33.02
N ILE A 49 42.42 -0.44 33.73
CA ILE A 49 41.10 -0.81 33.18
C ILE A 49 40.68 0.14 32.06
N ARG A 50 40.84 1.47 32.22
CA ARG A 50 40.53 2.43 31.13
C ARG A 50 41.41 2.23 29.91
N ASN A 51 42.71 1.97 30.08
CA ASN A 51 43.60 1.71 28.95
C ASN A 51 43.26 0.40 28.23
N VAL A 52 42.88 -0.66 28.94
CA VAL A 52 42.43 -1.92 28.33
C VAL A 52 41.12 -1.76 27.56
N PHE A 53 40.17 -0.96 28.08
CA PHE A 53 38.92 -0.67 27.37
C PHE A 53 39.13 0.19 26.12
N ILE A 54 40.02 1.18 26.18
CA ILE A 54 40.33 2.05 25.04
C ILE A 54 41.05 1.25 23.94
N THR A 55 42.03 0.41 24.29
CA THR A 55 42.73 -0.43 23.31
C THR A 55 41.80 -1.47 22.69
N HIS A 56 40.91 -2.08 23.47
CA HIS A 56 39.91 -3.02 22.94
C HIS A 56 38.89 -2.32 22.03
N HIS A 57 38.40 -1.14 22.42
CA HIS A 57 37.45 -0.40 21.59
C HIS A 57 38.08 0.03 20.26
N ILE A 58 39.29 0.61 20.29
CA ILE A 58 40.03 0.97 19.06
C ILE A 58 40.28 -0.26 18.19
N PHE A 59 40.66 -1.40 18.78
CA PHE A 59 40.86 -2.65 18.04
C PHE A 59 39.58 -3.14 17.37
N VAL A 60 38.43 -3.09 18.06
CA VAL A 60 37.12 -3.46 17.49
C VAL A 60 36.71 -2.50 16.38
N THR A 61 36.89 -1.18 16.54
CA THR A 61 36.54 -0.22 15.49
C THR A 61 37.44 -0.38 14.26
N VAL A 62 38.74 -0.54 14.45
CA VAL A 62 39.70 -0.77 13.37
C VAL A 62 39.43 -2.11 12.68
N TYR A 63 39.11 -3.16 13.44
CA TYR A 63 38.71 -4.46 12.87
C TYR A 63 37.43 -4.34 12.04
N HIS A 64 36.42 -3.59 12.49
CA HIS A 64 35.19 -3.36 11.74
C HIS A 64 35.42 -2.51 10.48
N LEU A 65 36.27 -1.48 10.55
CA LEU A 65 36.67 -0.65 9.40
C LEU A 65 37.47 -1.46 8.38
N LEU A 66 38.41 -2.30 8.83
CA LEU A 66 39.18 -3.20 7.96
C LEU A 66 38.29 -4.30 7.35
N LYS A 67 37.31 -4.83 8.09
CA LYS A 67 36.29 -5.73 7.53
C LYS A 67 35.43 -5.04 6.48
N TYR A 68 34.97 -3.81 6.74
CA TYR A 68 34.19 -3.05 5.75
C TYR A 68 35.01 -2.78 4.49
N GLN A 69 36.29 -2.43 4.64
CA GLN A 69 37.16 -2.13 3.51
C GLN A 69 37.52 -3.39 2.69
N THR A 70 37.70 -4.55 3.34
CA THR A 70 37.94 -5.83 2.65
C THR A 70 36.68 -6.43 2.01
N VAL A 71 35.49 -6.24 2.60
CA VAL A 71 34.21 -6.66 1.99
C VAL A 71 33.92 -5.85 0.74
N VAL A 72 34.04 -4.52 0.79
CA VAL A 72 33.84 -3.67 -0.41
C VAL A 72 34.86 -4.01 -1.49
N GLU A 73 36.13 -4.28 -1.15
CA GLU A 73 37.15 -4.60 -2.14
C GLU A 73 37.01 -6.02 -2.73
N THR A 74 36.51 -6.99 -1.96
CA THR A 74 36.21 -8.33 -2.47
C THR A 74 34.92 -8.37 -3.29
N GLU A 75 33.90 -7.59 -2.93
CA GLU A 75 32.69 -7.38 -3.74
C GLU A 75 32.99 -6.64 -5.04
N TRP A 76 33.83 -5.60 -5.01
CA TRP A 76 34.26 -4.91 -6.24
C TRP A 76 35.10 -5.82 -7.13
N LYS A 77 35.99 -6.65 -6.57
CA LYS A 77 36.76 -7.65 -7.33
C LYS A 77 35.91 -8.80 -7.85
N LEU A 78 34.85 -9.22 -7.13
CA LEU A 78 33.87 -10.19 -7.62
C LEU A 78 33.00 -9.59 -8.73
N HIS A 79 32.52 -8.36 -8.58
CA HIS A 79 31.76 -7.64 -9.60
C HIS A 79 32.60 -7.44 -10.88
N VAL A 80 33.86 -7.01 -10.77
CA VAL A 80 34.76 -6.85 -11.92
C VAL A 80 35.13 -8.21 -12.55
N ARG A 81 35.31 -9.27 -11.76
CA ARG A 81 35.58 -10.63 -12.28
C ARG A 81 34.35 -11.25 -12.94
N HIS A 82 33.14 -10.95 -12.47
CA HIS A 82 31.89 -11.30 -13.15
C HIS A 82 31.80 -10.53 -14.47
N SER A 83 32.09 -9.23 -14.48
CA SER A 83 32.10 -8.41 -15.70
C SER A 83 33.13 -8.86 -16.76
N LEU A 84 34.26 -9.45 -16.37
CA LEU A 84 35.27 -9.97 -17.32
C LEU A 84 34.96 -11.39 -17.84
N LYS A 85 34.14 -12.19 -17.14
CA LYS A 85 33.77 -13.57 -17.56
C LYS A 85 32.58 -13.60 -18.54
N VAL A 86 31.88 -12.48 -18.72
CA VAL A 86 30.76 -12.32 -19.67
C VAL A 86 31.25 -11.86 -21.07
N GLY A 87 32.55 -12.01 -21.36
CA GLY A 87 33.11 -11.88 -22.72
C GLY A 87 33.05 -13.18 -23.53
N GLY A 88 32.02 -14.00 -23.31
CA GLY A 88 31.82 -15.30 -23.96
C GLY A 88 30.60 -15.30 -24.86
N SER A 89 30.85 -15.30 -26.16
CA SER A 89 29.95 -15.60 -27.28
C SER A 89 28.65 -16.32 -26.89
N GLY A 90 27.54 -15.60 -27.05
CA GLY A 90 26.18 -16.10 -26.89
C GLY A 90 25.22 -15.02 -27.36
N THR A 91 25.04 -14.89 -28.68
CA THR A 91 23.87 -14.21 -29.25
C THR A 91 22.64 -15.03 -28.90
N MET A 92 22.16 -14.88 -27.66
CA MET A 92 20.92 -15.48 -27.18
C MET A 92 19.86 -14.39 -27.07
N ASP A 93 18.95 -14.39 -28.04
CA ASP A 93 17.56 -13.92 -27.98
C ASP A 93 17.24 -12.88 -26.89
N HIS A 94 17.66 -11.62 -27.06
CA HIS A 94 16.98 -10.50 -26.40
C HIS A 94 15.60 -10.39 -27.04
N LYS A 95 14.62 -11.13 -26.51
CA LYS A 95 13.29 -11.30 -27.10
C LYS A 95 12.54 -9.96 -27.28
N TYR A 96 12.99 -8.88 -26.63
CA TYR A 96 12.46 -7.53 -26.76
C TYR A 96 13.58 -6.48 -26.69
N SER A 97 13.58 -5.52 -27.61
CA SER A 97 14.43 -4.32 -27.53
C SER A 97 13.90 -3.37 -26.45
N TRP A 98 14.77 -2.51 -25.90
CA TRP A 98 14.38 -1.43 -24.98
C TRP A 98 13.17 -0.62 -25.49
N GLU A 99 13.14 -0.34 -26.80
CA GLU A 99 12.05 0.41 -27.41
C GLU A 99 10.75 -0.42 -27.54
N ASP A 100 10.85 -1.75 -27.65
CA ASP A 100 9.68 -2.62 -27.72
C ASP A 100 9.00 -2.71 -26.35
N LEU A 101 9.78 -2.85 -25.28
CA LEU A 101 9.27 -2.82 -23.91
C LEU A 101 8.60 -1.48 -23.59
N ARG A 102 9.16 -0.36 -24.06
CA ARG A 102 8.56 0.96 -23.84
C ARG A 102 7.22 1.11 -24.56
N LYS A 103 7.11 0.61 -25.80
CA LYS A 103 5.84 0.60 -26.54
C LYS A 103 4.81 -0.31 -25.87
N GLU A 104 5.24 -1.47 -25.39
CA GLU A 104 4.38 -2.40 -24.65
C GLU A 104 3.87 -1.79 -23.35
N ALA A 105 4.74 -1.11 -22.58
CA ALA A 105 4.34 -0.38 -21.38
C ALA A 105 3.27 0.67 -21.69
N LEU A 106 3.48 1.50 -22.72
CA LEU A 106 2.49 2.51 -23.15
C LEU A 106 1.16 1.89 -23.57
N TYR A 107 1.19 0.74 -24.27
CA TYR A 107 -0.01 0.02 -24.65
C TYR A 107 -0.77 -0.48 -23.41
N LEU A 108 -0.07 -1.12 -22.47
CA LEU A 108 -0.64 -1.60 -21.22
C LEU A 108 -1.22 -0.46 -20.38
N GLU A 109 -0.54 0.68 -20.29
CA GLU A 109 -1.04 1.87 -19.60
C GLU A 109 -2.38 2.37 -20.16
N ASN A 110 -2.49 2.47 -21.49
CA ASN A 110 -3.74 2.89 -22.15
C ASN A 110 -4.89 1.89 -21.96
N GLU A 111 -4.57 0.59 -22.01
CA GLU A 111 -5.54 -0.47 -21.77
C GLU A 111 -6.03 -0.44 -20.32
N ILE A 112 -5.12 -0.28 -19.35
CA ILE A 112 -5.45 -0.14 -17.93
C ILE A 112 -6.36 1.07 -17.69
N ASP A 113 -6.04 2.24 -18.26
CA ASP A 113 -6.86 3.44 -18.12
C ASP A 113 -8.30 3.22 -18.64
N SER A 114 -8.42 2.66 -19.85
CA SER A 114 -9.72 2.36 -20.46
C SER A 114 -10.56 1.38 -19.63
N LYS A 115 -9.91 0.35 -19.09
CA LYS A 115 -10.56 -0.66 -18.23
C LYS A 115 -10.93 -0.07 -16.86
N LEU A 116 -10.09 0.76 -16.25
CA LEU A 116 -10.39 1.45 -15.00
C LEU A 116 -11.61 2.37 -15.12
N VAL A 117 -11.73 3.12 -16.21
CA VAL A 117 -12.91 3.95 -16.47
C VAL A 117 -14.17 3.09 -16.59
N SER A 118 -14.08 1.97 -17.30
CA SER A 118 -15.21 1.04 -17.47
C SER A 118 -15.60 0.36 -16.15
N TYR A 119 -14.61 -0.07 -15.37
CA TYR A 119 -14.77 -0.67 -14.05
C TYR A 119 -15.46 0.28 -13.06
N SER A 120 -15.04 1.55 -13.04
CA SER A 120 -15.67 2.60 -12.23
C SER A 120 -17.12 2.86 -12.66
N LYS A 121 -17.41 2.91 -13.97
CA LYS A 121 -18.77 3.10 -14.50
C LYS A 121 -19.71 1.95 -14.12
N ILE A 122 -19.27 0.71 -14.34
CA ILE A 122 -20.08 -0.47 -14.01
C ILE A 122 -20.30 -0.53 -12.51
N GLY A 123 -19.24 -0.36 -11.71
CA GLY A 123 -19.38 -0.28 -10.26
C GLY A 123 -20.35 0.81 -9.79
N ALA A 124 -20.41 1.94 -10.50
CA ALA A 124 -21.37 2.99 -10.18
C ALA A 124 -22.83 2.67 -10.57
N SER A 125 -23.04 1.83 -11.59
CA SER A 125 -24.34 1.50 -12.18
C SER A 125 -24.95 0.20 -11.65
N THR A 126 -24.13 -0.74 -11.13
CA THR A 126 -24.52 -2.07 -10.61
C THR A 126 -25.54 -2.04 -9.46
N VAL A 127 -25.79 -0.89 -8.86
CA VAL A 127 -26.81 -0.63 -7.81
C VAL A 127 -28.22 -1.17 -8.14
N VAL A 128 -28.50 -1.48 -9.41
CA VAL A 128 -29.83 -1.91 -9.88
C VAL A 128 -29.91 -3.39 -10.31
N TYR A 129 -28.79 -4.09 -10.58
CA TYR A 129 -28.81 -5.44 -11.18
C TYR A 129 -27.84 -6.42 -10.49
N VAL A 130 -28.36 -7.20 -9.55
CA VAL A 130 -27.57 -7.85 -8.47
C VAL A 130 -26.93 -9.21 -8.84
N ASN A 131 -27.03 -9.71 -10.08
CA ASN A 131 -26.46 -11.05 -10.39
C ASN A 131 -25.57 -11.09 -11.64
N GLU A 132 -26.02 -10.58 -12.78
CA GLU A 132 -25.20 -10.58 -14.00
C GLU A 132 -24.07 -9.54 -13.93
N SER A 133 -24.36 -8.40 -13.30
CA SER A 133 -23.39 -7.30 -13.16
C SER A 133 -22.21 -7.66 -12.26
N ASP A 134 -22.41 -8.54 -11.28
CA ASP A 134 -21.35 -8.97 -10.37
C ASP A 134 -20.32 -9.87 -11.05
N ARG A 135 -20.74 -10.73 -11.98
CA ARG A 135 -19.82 -11.58 -12.76
C ARG A 135 -18.97 -10.75 -13.72
N MET A 136 -19.60 -9.81 -14.43
CA MET A 136 -18.89 -8.88 -15.31
C MET A 136 -17.91 -8.00 -14.52
N PHE A 137 -18.31 -7.59 -13.32
CA PHE A 137 -17.48 -6.81 -12.42
C PHE A 137 -16.25 -7.59 -11.95
N GLU A 138 -16.42 -8.83 -11.48
CA GLU A 138 -15.30 -9.67 -11.06
C GLU A 138 -14.35 -9.95 -12.23
N SER A 139 -14.90 -10.25 -13.40
CA SER A 139 -14.11 -10.46 -14.62
C SER A 139 -13.26 -9.23 -14.99
N LEU A 140 -13.81 -8.02 -14.92
CA LEU A 140 -13.04 -6.79 -15.16
C LEU A 140 -12.01 -6.52 -14.07
N SER A 141 -12.31 -6.88 -12.82
CA SER A 141 -11.37 -6.79 -11.70
C SER A 141 -10.14 -7.67 -11.95
N GLU A 142 -10.36 -8.93 -12.32
CA GLU A 142 -9.30 -9.89 -12.66
C GLU A 142 -8.49 -9.43 -13.89
N GLU A 143 -9.16 -8.89 -14.92
CA GLU A 143 -8.48 -8.37 -16.11
C GLU A 143 -7.54 -7.21 -15.77
N ILE A 144 -8.00 -6.23 -14.98
CA ILE A 144 -7.18 -5.09 -14.55
C ILE A 144 -6.00 -5.58 -13.69
N GLN A 145 -6.22 -6.53 -12.78
CA GLN A 145 -5.14 -7.13 -12.00
C GLN A 145 -4.10 -7.82 -12.89
N GLY A 146 -4.55 -8.56 -13.91
CA GLY A 146 -3.68 -9.19 -14.89
C GLY A 146 -2.87 -8.17 -15.70
N LEU A 147 -3.49 -7.09 -16.16
CA LEU A 147 -2.82 -6.01 -16.89
C LEU A 147 -1.79 -5.28 -16.02
N LEU A 148 -2.13 -4.98 -14.76
CA LEU A 148 -1.19 -4.40 -13.80
C LEU A 148 0.01 -5.32 -13.54
N GLY A 149 -0.24 -6.63 -13.40
CA GLY A 149 0.83 -7.62 -13.26
C GLY A 149 1.77 -7.64 -14.47
N LYS A 150 1.22 -7.60 -15.69
CA LYS A 150 2.00 -7.50 -16.93
C LYS A 150 2.81 -6.20 -17.00
N LEU A 151 2.21 -5.06 -16.66
CA LEU A 151 2.90 -3.76 -16.67
C LEU A 151 4.06 -3.75 -15.66
N ASN A 152 3.85 -4.32 -14.46
CA ASN A 152 4.94 -4.46 -13.50
C ASN A 152 6.07 -5.33 -14.03
N HIS A 153 5.74 -6.45 -14.68
CA HIS A 153 6.74 -7.32 -15.30
C HIS A 153 7.54 -6.60 -16.39
N VAL A 154 6.87 -5.86 -17.29
CA VAL A 154 7.53 -5.05 -18.33
C VAL A 154 8.43 -3.98 -17.69
N ASN A 155 8.01 -3.35 -16.59
CA ASN A 155 8.83 -2.39 -15.84
C ASN A 155 10.08 -3.02 -15.21
N GLU A 156 9.97 -4.25 -14.70
CA GLU A 156 11.09 -5.03 -14.19
C GLU A 156 12.06 -5.40 -15.32
N GLU A 157 11.56 -5.89 -16.45
CA GLU A 157 12.37 -6.21 -17.64
C GLU A 157 13.08 -4.96 -18.19
N MET A 158 12.41 -3.82 -18.26
CA MET A 158 13.03 -2.54 -18.63
C MET A 158 14.20 -2.19 -17.70
N THR A 159 14.04 -2.41 -16.39
CA THR A 159 15.09 -2.19 -15.40
C THR A 159 16.27 -3.15 -15.62
N THR A 160 15.97 -4.43 -15.88
CA THR A 160 16.96 -5.46 -16.16
C THR A 160 17.77 -5.12 -17.41
N ILE A 161 17.12 -4.79 -18.54
CA ILE A 161 17.81 -4.43 -19.79
C ILE A 161 18.67 -3.17 -19.63
N ALA A 162 18.15 -2.15 -18.94
CA ALA A 162 18.90 -0.92 -18.70
C ALA A 162 20.19 -1.16 -17.88
N SER A 163 20.17 -2.12 -16.95
CA SER A 163 21.33 -2.46 -16.11
C SER A 163 22.26 -3.49 -16.74
N SER A 164 21.75 -4.41 -17.57
CA SER A 164 22.53 -5.46 -18.23
C SER A 164 23.24 -4.99 -19.50
N THR A 165 22.74 -3.93 -20.15
CA THR A 165 23.26 -3.43 -21.43
C THR A 165 24.24 -2.28 -21.20
N PRO A 166 25.55 -2.46 -21.46
CA PRO A 166 26.54 -1.40 -21.33
C PRO A 166 26.20 -0.21 -22.24
N GLY A 167 26.22 1.00 -21.69
CA GLY A 167 25.96 2.24 -22.45
C GLY A 167 24.49 2.64 -22.61
N LEU A 168 23.53 1.76 -22.27
CA LEU A 168 22.10 2.09 -22.32
C LEU A 168 21.61 2.83 -21.06
N SER A 169 22.25 2.61 -19.90
CA SER A 169 21.93 3.23 -18.60
C SER A 169 22.26 4.74 -18.57
N THR A 170 21.62 5.51 -19.44
CA THR A 170 21.68 6.97 -19.45
C THR A 170 20.70 7.55 -18.43
N THR A 171 20.95 8.78 -17.99
CA THR A 171 20.04 9.51 -17.08
C THR A 171 18.61 9.58 -17.63
N ALA A 172 18.45 9.77 -18.94
CA ALA A 172 17.14 9.79 -19.59
C ALA A 172 16.40 8.46 -19.44
N VAL A 173 17.08 7.33 -19.68
CA VAL A 173 16.51 5.98 -19.53
C VAL A 173 16.09 5.71 -18.09
N ILE A 174 16.92 6.08 -17.11
CA ILE A 174 16.60 5.93 -15.68
C ILE A 174 15.33 6.72 -15.31
N HIS A 175 15.20 7.96 -15.79
CA HIS A 175 13.99 8.76 -15.57
C HIS A 175 12.76 8.17 -16.26
N THR A 176 12.89 7.62 -17.46
CA THR A 176 11.79 6.94 -18.15
C THR A 176 11.29 5.73 -17.37
N ILE A 177 12.18 4.87 -16.86
CA ILE A 177 11.80 3.71 -16.02
C ILE A 177 11.09 4.20 -14.76
N GLN A 178 11.65 5.23 -14.12
CA GLN A 178 11.08 5.80 -12.91
C GLN A 178 9.65 6.32 -13.16
N ARG A 179 9.42 7.00 -14.29
CA ARG A 179 8.09 7.47 -14.67
C ARG A 179 7.11 6.32 -14.87
N HIS A 180 7.49 5.25 -15.58
CA HIS A 180 6.63 4.08 -15.76
C HIS A 180 6.28 3.40 -14.42
N ARG A 181 7.20 3.39 -13.46
CA ARG A 181 6.94 2.87 -12.10
C ARG A 181 5.95 3.75 -11.33
N GLU A 182 6.07 5.06 -11.45
CA GLU A 182 5.11 6.02 -10.83
C GLU A 182 3.72 5.86 -11.43
N ILE A 183 3.62 5.79 -12.77
CA ILE A 183 2.33 5.54 -13.48
C ILE A 183 1.70 4.23 -12.99
N PHE A 184 2.50 3.16 -12.91
CA PHE A 184 2.02 1.87 -12.39
C PHE A 184 1.50 1.97 -10.95
N GLN A 185 2.18 2.72 -10.09
CA GLN A 185 1.74 2.95 -8.71
C GLN A 185 0.43 3.73 -8.65
N ASP A 186 0.31 4.80 -9.45
CA ASP A 186 -0.91 5.60 -9.58
C ASP A 186 -2.11 4.73 -10.00
N TYR A 187 -1.94 3.91 -11.04
CA TYR A 187 -3.00 2.99 -11.50
C TYR A 187 -3.33 1.93 -10.45
N SER A 188 -2.34 1.36 -9.78
CA SER A 188 -2.55 0.39 -8.71
C SER A 188 -3.33 1.00 -7.54
N GLN A 189 -3.04 2.25 -7.20
CA GLN A 189 -3.74 2.99 -6.16
C GLN A 189 -5.18 3.32 -6.56
N GLU A 190 -5.39 3.86 -7.76
CA GLU A 190 -6.73 4.18 -8.24
C GLU A 190 -7.61 2.94 -8.39
N PHE A 191 -7.04 1.79 -8.80
CA PHE A 191 -7.75 0.51 -8.80
C PHE A 191 -8.22 0.11 -7.40
N ARG A 192 -7.32 0.09 -6.41
CA ARG A 192 -7.65 -0.26 -5.01
C ARG A 192 -8.66 0.70 -4.39
N LYS A 193 -8.53 1.99 -4.68
CA LYS A 193 -9.47 3.03 -4.24
C LYS A 193 -10.85 2.81 -4.84
N THR A 194 -10.92 2.47 -6.12
CA THR A 194 -12.18 2.14 -6.80
C THR A 194 -12.81 0.89 -6.21
N GLN A 195 -12.04 -0.20 -6.02
CA GLN A 195 -12.50 -1.42 -5.33
C GLN A 195 -13.07 -1.13 -3.94
N THR A 196 -12.36 -0.34 -3.13
CA THR A 196 -12.78 0.01 -1.77
C THR A 196 -14.07 0.82 -1.80
N ASN A 197 -14.15 1.86 -2.63
CA ASN A 197 -15.35 2.69 -2.77
C ASN A 197 -16.56 1.85 -3.19
N LEU A 198 -16.38 0.90 -4.10
CA LEU A 198 -17.44 0.04 -4.58
C LEU A 198 -17.90 -0.96 -3.52
N ARG A 199 -16.98 -1.56 -2.78
CA ARG A 199 -17.30 -2.41 -1.63
C ARG A 199 -18.13 -1.65 -0.61
N SER A 200 -17.69 -0.46 -0.20
CA SER A 200 -18.42 0.36 0.78
C SER A 200 -19.80 0.78 0.27
N ARG A 201 -19.96 1.03 -1.03
CA ARG A 201 -21.27 1.30 -1.64
C ARG A 201 -22.18 0.08 -1.63
N ARG A 202 -21.66 -1.10 -2.00
CA ARG A 202 -22.41 -2.36 -1.95
C ARG A 202 -22.88 -2.67 -0.53
N GLU A 203 -21.99 -2.60 0.44
CA GLU A 203 -22.32 -2.81 1.87
C GLU A 203 -23.42 -1.84 2.33
N ARG A 204 -23.33 -0.56 1.95
CA ARG A 204 -24.39 0.43 2.25
C ARG A 204 -25.73 0.04 1.63
N GLU A 205 -25.73 -0.44 0.39
CA GLU A 205 -26.95 -0.82 -0.32
C GLU A 205 -27.57 -2.11 0.22
N GLU A 206 -26.77 -3.10 0.60
CA GLU A 206 -27.24 -4.32 1.29
C GLU A 206 -27.97 -3.96 2.58
N LEU A 207 -27.39 -3.07 3.39
CA LEU A 207 -28.03 -2.57 4.62
C LEU A 207 -29.35 -1.84 4.31
N LEU A 208 -29.36 -0.95 3.31
CA LEU A 208 -30.58 -0.22 2.91
C LEU A 208 -31.66 -1.13 2.34
N GLN A 209 -31.28 -2.19 1.61
CA GLN A 209 -32.22 -3.15 1.06
C GLN A 209 -32.87 -3.98 2.17
N GLY A 210 -32.12 -4.35 3.21
CA GLY A 210 -32.67 -4.95 4.44
C GLY A 210 -33.72 -4.06 5.08
N VAL A 211 -33.37 -2.80 5.34
CA VAL A 211 -34.29 -1.81 5.95
C VAL A 211 -35.54 -1.57 5.09
N ARG A 212 -35.41 -1.49 3.75
CA ARG A 212 -36.57 -1.35 2.86
C ARG A 212 -37.52 -2.53 2.97
N LYS A 213 -37.00 -3.77 2.96
CA LYS A 213 -37.81 -4.98 3.13
C LYS A 213 -38.53 -5.00 4.49
N GLU A 214 -37.85 -4.56 5.56
CA GLU A 214 -38.47 -4.45 6.89
C GLU A 214 -39.57 -3.38 6.93
N ILE A 215 -39.33 -2.19 6.36
CA ILE A 215 -40.33 -1.12 6.27
C ILE A 215 -41.55 -1.58 5.48
N ASP A 216 -41.35 -2.22 4.33
CA ASP A 216 -42.43 -2.67 3.46
C ASP A 216 -43.23 -3.80 4.13
N SER A 217 -42.56 -4.73 4.82
CA SER A 217 -43.24 -5.79 5.58
C SER A 217 -44.02 -5.23 6.78
N SER A 218 -43.46 -4.27 7.51
CA SER A 218 -44.12 -3.57 8.61
C SER A 218 -45.33 -2.76 8.14
N LYS A 219 -45.19 -1.98 7.06
CA LYS A 219 -46.31 -1.26 6.42
C LYS A 219 -47.42 -2.19 5.97
N ASN A 220 -47.08 -3.31 5.33
CA ASN A 220 -48.06 -4.29 4.90
C ASN A 220 -48.79 -4.95 6.09
N SER A 221 -48.07 -5.21 7.19
CA SER A 221 -48.66 -5.70 8.45
C SER A 221 -49.62 -4.68 9.07
N LEU A 222 -49.20 -3.41 9.16
CA LEU A 222 -50.04 -2.31 9.66
C LEU A 222 -51.27 -2.08 8.78
N SER A 223 -51.12 -2.12 7.46
CA SER A 223 -52.24 -1.99 6.52
C SER A 223 -53.26 -3.11 6.73
N ARG A 224 -52.82 -4.38 6.79
CA ARG A 224 -53.71 -5.51 7.06
C ARG A 224 -54.44 -5.39 8.41
N ARG A 225 -53.76 -4.92 9.45
CA ARG A 225 -54.38 -4.65 10.75
C ARG A 225 -55.42 -3.54 10.66
N MET A 226 -55.11 -2.45 9.96
CA MET A 226 -56.05 -1.35 9.75
C MET A 226 -57.28 -1.80 8.95
N ASP A 227 -57.09 -2.58 7.90
CA ASP A 227 -58.17 -3.15 7.09
C ASP A 227 -59.08 -4.09 7.91
N LEU A 228 -58.49 -4.85 8.84
CA LEU A 228 -59.24 -5.68 9.79
C LEU A 228 -60.12 -4.84 10.72
N TYR A 229 -59.56 -3.80 11.34
CA TYR A 229 -60.34 -2.93 12.24
C TYR A 229 -61.45 -2.18 11.49
N MET A 230 -61.21 -1.73 10.25
CA MET A 230 -62.26 -1.11 9.44
C MET A 230 -63.40 -2.10 9.14
N LYS A 231 -63.09 -3.35 8.78
CA LYS A 231 -64.11 -4.38 8.56
C LYS A 231 -64.89 -4.72 9.82
N GLU A 232 -64.22 -4.86 10.97
CA GLU A 232 -64.88 -5.12 12.26
C GLU A 232 -65.84 -3.99 12.62
N HIS A 233 -65.44 -2.75 12.42
CA HIS A 233 -66.30 -1.59 12.63
C HIS A 233 -67.57 -1.62 11.76
N ASP A 234 -67.44 -2.00 10.49
CA ASP A 234 -68.60 -2.16 9.60
C ASP A 234 -69.52 -3.31 10.07
N HIS A 235 -68.95 -4.41 10.57
CA HIS A 235 -69.73 -5.50 11.16
C HIS A 235 -70.47 -5.07 12.43
N LEU A 236 -69.83 -4.30 13.31
CA LEU A 236 -70.44 -3.76 14.52
C LEU A 236 -71.62 -2.84 14.18
N LYS A 237 -71.45 -1.91 13.24
CA LYS A 237 -72.54 -1.04 12.77
C LYS A 237 -73.69 -1.81 12.14
N SER A 238 -73.39 -2.86 11.37
CA SER A 238 -74.42 -3.73 10.80
C SER A 238 -75.19 -4.47 11.90
N SER A 239 -74.50 -4.95 12.93
CA SER A 239 -75.11 -5.63 14.07
C SER A 239 -75.96 -4.68 14.90
N GLU A 240 -75.50 -3.44 15.12
CA GLU A 240 -76.23 -2.39 15.84
C GLU A 240 -77.58 -2.11 15.16
N ARG A 241 -77.58 -1.89 13.83
CA ARG A 241 -78.81 -1.70 13.05
C ARG A 241 -79.77 -2.89 13.14
N MET A 242 -79.26 -4.11 13.05
CA MET A 242 -80.08 -5.31 13.18
C MET A 242 -80.72 -5.41 14.57
N VAL A 243 -79.99 -5.04 15.63
CA VAL A 243 -80.54 -5.01 16.99
C VAL A 243 -81.62 -3.92 17.11
N ASP A 244 -81.39 -2.73 16.56
CA ASP A 244 -82.39 -1.66 16.55
C ASP A 244 -83.68 -2.08 15.82
N GLU A 245 -83.56 -2.79 14.69
CA GLU A 245 -84.70 -3.36 13.97
C GLU A 245 -85.46 -4.38 14.83
N GLN A 246 -84.76 -5.29 15.52
CA GLN A 246 -85.40 -6.27 16.42
C GLN A 246 -86.08 -5.59 17.62
N ILE A 247 -85.47 -4.54 18.18
CA ILE A 247 -86.08 -3.74 19.24
C ILE A 247 -87.35 -3.06 18.73
N SER A 248 -87.31 -2.46 17.54
CA SER A 248 -88.49 -1.85 16.91
C SER A 248 -89.61 -2.86 16.76
N ILE A 249 -89.34 -4.04 16.19
CA ILE A 249 -90.33 -5.11 16.02
C ILE A 249 -90.91 -5.55 17.37
N ALA A 250 -90.07 -5.69 18.39
CA ALA A 250 -90.51 -6.09 19.72
C ALA A 250 -91.40 -5.02 20.40
N ILE A 251 -91.08 -3.74 20.22
CA ILE A 251 -91.89 -2.61 20.70
C ILE A 251 -93.23 -2.61 19.98
N ASP A 252 -93.23 -2.68 18.65
CA ASP A 252 -94.45 -2.71 17.83
C ASP A 252 -95.35 -3.89 18.24
N THR A 253 -94.76 -5.07 18.45
CA THR A 253 -95.48 -6.26 18.90
C THR A 253 -96.09 -6.05 20.30
N LYS A 254 -95.32 -5.48 21.23
CA LYS A 254 -95.80 -5.15 22.58
C LYS A 254 -96.97 -4.16 22.51
N GLU A 255 -96.85 -3.09 21.74
CA GLU A 255 -97.91 -2.08 21.59
C GLU A 255 -99.18 -2.69 20.98
N ASN A 256 -99.03 -3.56 19.98
CA ASN A 256 -100.15 -4.30 19.39
C ASN A 256 -100.84 -5.23 20.41
N LEU A 257 -100.09 -5.89 21.31
CA LEU A 257 -100.68 -6.76 22.34
C LEU A 257 -101.40 -5.96 23.43
N ILE A 258 -100.91 -4.76 23.78
CA ILE A 258 -101.56 -3.87 24.75
C ILE A 258 -102.86 -3.31 24.16
N SER A 259 -102.84 -2.86 22.90
CA SER A 259 -104.03 -2.33 22.23
C SER A 259 -105.12 -3.37 21.99
N CYS A 260 -104.78 -4.66 21.89
CA CYS A 260 -105.74 -5.75 21.72
C CYS A 260 -106.38 -6.24 23.04
N ASN A 261 -105.84 -5.86 24.20
CA ASN A 261 -106.38 -6.19 25.53
C ASN A 261 -107.21 -5.05 26.16
N GLN A 262 -107.52 -4.02 25.38
CA GLN A 262 -108.28 -2.84 25.79
C GLN A 262 -109.57 -2.73 24.98
#